data_AF-A0A2E0GV58-F1
#
_entry.id   AF-A0A2E0GV58-F1
#
_cell.length_a   1.000
_cell.length_b   1.000
_cell.length_c   1.000
_cell.angle_alpha   90.00
_cell.angle_beta   90.00
_cell.angle_gamma   90.00
#
_symmetry.space_group_name_H-M   'P 1'
#
loop_
_entity.id
_entity.type
_entity.pdbx_description
1 polymer ?
#
loop_
_entity_poly.entity_id
_entity_poly.type
_entity_poly.pdbx_seq_one_letter_code
_entity_poly.pdbx_strand_id
1 'polypeptide(L)'
;MGKKKSRATQTSKGERNNVSKDVSKALRRDYLQNDLARTTNQVNAFKKGKNVMLTIPNPNTNETNKRFLRVNAKDVWKFNNKFIMKHNTSENV
;
A
#
# COMPACT_ATOMS: atom_id res chain seq x y z
N MET A 1 -13.78 -39.77 6.24
CA MET A 1 -14.27 -38.37 6.10
C MET A 1 -15.26 -38.29 4.93
N GLY A 2 -16.57 -38.31 5.21
CA GLY A 2 -17.59 -38.26 4.17
C GLY A 2 -17.74 -36.85 3.57
N LYS A 3 -17.52 -36.71 2.26
CA LYS A 3 -17.82 -35.46 1.55
C LYS A 3 -19.34 -35.22 1.57
N LYS A 4 -19.79 -34.10 2.13
CA LYS A 4 -21.22 -33.75 2.20
C LYS A 4 -21.75 -33.43 0.79
N LYS A 5 -22.61 -34.32 0.26
CA LYS A 5 -23.20 -34.28 -1.10
C LYS A 5 -24.04 -33.03 -1.42
N SER A 6 -24.48 -32.27 -0.41
CA SER A 6 -25.52 -31.22 -0.56
C SER A 6 -25.03 -29.76 -0.55
N ARG A 7 -23.73 -29.50 -0.55
CA ARG A 7 -23.22 -28.11 -0.46
C ARG A 7 -22.99 -27.39 -1.79
N ALA A 8 -23.26 -28.01 -2.94
CA ALA A 8 -22.96 -27.40 -4.24
C ALA A 8 -23.75 -26.10 -4.51
N THR A 9 -24.97 -25.96 -3.97
CA THR A 9 -25.89 -24.84 -4.29
C THR A 9 -26.32 -24.01 -3.08
N GLN A 10 -25.81 -24.31 -1.88
CA GLN A 10 -26.20 -23.61 -0.66
C GLN A 10 -25.32 -22.39 -0.43
N THR A 11 -25.88 -21.21 -0.72
CA THR A 11 -25.24 -19.91 -0.46
C THR A 11 -25.64 -19.40 0.92
N SER A 12 -24.66 -18.93 1.70
CA SER A 12 -24.90 -18.30 3.01
C SER A 12 -25.80 -17.07 2.89
N LYS A 13 -26.74 -16.89 3.83
CA LYS A 13 -27.60 -15.70 3.93
C LYS A 13 -26.87 -14.41 4.37
N GLY A 14 -25.58 -14.50 4.73
CA GLY A 14 -24.76 -13.34 5.10
C GLY A 14 -25.09 -12.71 6.47
N GLU A 15 -25.95 -13.32 7.27
CA GLU A 15 -26.42 -12.78 8.56
C GLU A 15 -25.32 -12.65 9.63
N ARG A 16 -24.25 -13.45 9.53
CA ARG A 16 -23.13 -13.45 10.47
C ARG A 16 -21.80 -13.42 9.73
N ASN A 17 -20.79 -12.84 10.38
CA ASN A 17 -19.44 -12.85 9.85
C ASN A 17 -18.90 -14.28 9.80
N ASN A 18 -18.37 -14.66 8.64
CA ASN A 18 -17.73 -15.97 8.45
C ASN A 18 -16.37 -16.08 9.17
N VAL A 19 -15.69 -14.94 9.36
CA VAL A 19 -14.39 -14.88 10.05
C VAL A 19 -14.51 -14.03 11.31
N SER A 20 -13.78 -14.41 12.36
CA SER A 20 -13.71 -13.64 13.59
C SER A 20 -13.14 -12.25 13.33
N LYS A 21 -13.78 -11.23 13.90
CA LYS A 21 -13.31 -9.83 13.81
C LYS A 21 -11.91 -9.68 14.39
N ASP A 22 -11.57 -10.46 15.41
CA ASP A 22 -10.29 -10.33 16.11
C ASP A 22 -9.13 -10.87 15.28
N VAL A 23 -9.35 -11.95 14.54
CA VAL A 23 -8.38 -12.49 13.59
C VAL A 23 -8.13 -11.47 12.47
N SER A 24 -9.19 -10.89 11.89
CA SER A 24 -9.04 -9.86 10.84
C SER A 24 -8.31 -8.62 11.34
N LYS A 25 -8.54 -8.21 12.60
CA LYS A 25 -7.81 -7.09 13.23
C LYS A 25 -6.34 -7.44 13.46
N ALA A 26 -6.03 -8.66 13.91
CA ALA A 26 -4.67 -9.12 14.12
C ALA A 26 -3.88 -9.08 12.80
N LEU A 27 -4.41 -9.70 11.74
CA LEU A 27 -3.79 -9.69 10.41
C LEU A 27 -3.56 -8.26 9.88
N ARG A 28 -4.51 -7.35 10.12
CA ARG A 28 -4.32 -5.94 9.75
C ARG A 28 -3.17 -5.29 10.50
N ARG A 29 -3.03 -5.54 11.81
CA ARG A 29 -1.92 -4.99 12.61
C ARG A 29 -0.58 -5.55 12.13
N ASP A 30 -0.50 -6.85 11.90
CA ASP A 30 0.72 -7.51 11.40
C ASP A 30 1.14 -6.92 10.05
N TYR A 31 0.17 -6.68 9.16
CA TYR A 31 0.43 -6.00 7.88
C TYR A 31 0.89 -4.55 8.06
N LEU A 32 0.28 -3.79 8.98
CA LEU A 32 0.66 -2.39 9.24
C LEU A 32 2.03 -2.26 9.91
N GLN A 33 2.48 -3.27 10.65
CA GLN A 33 3.83 -3.35 11.21
C GLN A 33 4.88 -3.78 10.16
N ASN A 34 4.45 -4.39 9.05
CA ASN A 34 5.33 -4.81 7.97
C ASN A 34 5.49 -3.70 6.92
N ASP A 35 6.38 -2.75 7.21
CA ASP A 35 6.66 -1.61 6.34
C ASP A 35 7.16 -2.01 4.94
N LEU A 36 7.90 -3.12 4.84
CA LEU A 36 8.43 -3.63 3.58
C LEU A 36 7.32 -4.12 2.65
N ALA A 37 6.37 -4.90 3.18
CA ALA A 37 5.23 -5.40 2.41
C ALA A 37 4.37 -4.24 1.89
N ARG A 38 4.13 -3.23 2.74
CA ARG A 38 3.37 -2.03 2.37
C ARG A 38 4.06 -1.24 1.26
N THR A 39 5.37 -1.01 1.39
CA THR A 39 6.16 -0.28 0.39
C THR A 39 6.18 -1.03 -0.94
N THR A 40 6.40 -2.34 -0.90
CA THR A 40 6.41 -3.20 -2.09
C THR A 40 5.07 -3.14 -2.83
N ASN A 41 3.95 -3.18 -2.10
CA ASN A 41 2.61 -3.05 -2.69
C ASN A 41 2.37 -1.69 -3.35
N GLN A 42 2.84 -0.60 -2.72
CA GLN A 42 2.75 0.75 -3.30
C GLN A 42 3.61 0.88 -4.56
N VAL A 43 4.85 0.38 -4.54
CA VAL A 43 5.73 0.35 -5.72
C VAL A 43 5.11 -0.48 -6.84
N ASN A 44 4.55 -1.65 -6.54
CA ASN A 44 3.87 -2.50 -7.51
C ASN A 44 2.64 -1.82 -8.11
N ALA A 45 1.84 -1.11 -7.30
CA ALA A 45 0.71 -0.33 -7.78
C ALA A 45 1.15 0.82 -8.69
N PHE A 46 2.25 1.50 -8.34
CA PHE A 46 2.81 2.58 -9.13
C PHE A 46 3.38 2.09 -10.47
N LYS A 47 4.10 0.96 -10.47
CA LYS A 47 4.56 0.29 -11.71
C LYS A 47 3.40 -0.09 -12.63
N LYS A 48 2.22 -0.40 -12.07
CA LYS A 48 0.97 -0.62 -12.83
C LYS A 48 0.30 0.67 -13.31
N GLY A 49 0.92 1.83 -13.13
CA GLY A 49 0.41 3.14 -13.57
C GLY A 49 -0.66 3.75 -12.66
N LYS A 50 -0.90 3.19 -11.46
CA LYS A 50 -1.89 3.75 -10.53
C LYS A 50 -1.35 5.01 -9.84
N ASN A 51 -2.26 5.93 -9.51
CA ASN A 51 -1.92 7.11 -8.71
C ASN A 51 -1.70 6.69 -7.24
N VAL A 52 -0.45 6.77 -6.77
CA VAL A 52 -0.06 6.40 -5.40
C VAL A 52 0.31 7.66 -4.64
N MET A 53 -0.20 7.80 -3.41
CA MET A 53 0.12 8.91 -2.51
C MET A 53 1.00 8.39 -1.37
N LEU A 54 2.14 9.03 -1.17
CA LEU A 54 3.09 8.73 -0.10
C LEU A 54 2.89 9.69 1.06
N THR A 55 3.13 9.20 2.27
CA THR A 55 3.11 9.98 3.50
C THR A 55 4.55 10.16 3.93
N ILE A 56 5.07 11.38 3.80
CA ILE A 56 6.47 11.71 4.09
C ILE A 56 6.49 12.63 5.32
N PRO A 57 7.46 12.47 6.26
CA PRO A 57 7.62 13.42 7.35
C PRO A 57 7.85 14.84 6.80
N ASN A 58 7.26 15.83 7.45
CA ASN A 58 7.45 17.21 7.06
C ASN A 58 8.91 17.63 7.31
N PRO A 59 9.64 18.14 6.29
CA PRO A 59 11.00 18.63 6.49
C PRO A 59 11.08 19.81 7.47
N ASN A 60 10.02 20.63 7.60
CA ASN A 60 9.92 21.64 8.63
C ASN A 60 9.40 21.04 9.94
N THR A 61 10.31 20.75 10.88
CA THR A 61 10.00 20.12 12.17
C THR A 61 9.27 21.04 13.15
N ASN A 62 9.27 22.35 12.91
CA ASN A 62 8.66 23.34 13.81
C ASN A 62 7.12 23.31 13.73
N GLU A 63 6.56 22.88 12.60
CA GLU A 63 5.11 22.77 12.41
C GLU A 63 4.56 21.46 12.99
N THR A 64 4.38 21.43 14.31
CA THR A 64 3.92 20.25 15.06
C THR A 64 2.52 19.76 14.68
N ASN A 65 1.69 20.63 14.11
CA ASN A 65 0.34 20.34 13.62
C ASN A 65 0.33 19.63 12.25
N LYS A 66 1.44 19.68 11.51
CA LYS A 66 1.56 19.12 10.15
C LYS A 66 2.80 18.22 10.05
N ARG A 67 2.83 17.18 10.88
CA ARG A 67 4.00 16.27 10.96
C ARG A 67 4.25 15.45 9.69
N PHE A 68 3.21 15.23 8.89
CA PHE A 68 3.32 14.45 7.66
C PHE A 68 2.65 15.16 6.49
N LEU A 69 3.30 15.10 5.35
CA LEU A 69 2.81 15.62 4.08
C LEU A 69 2.38 14.46 3.18
N ARG A 70 1.28 14.66 2.46
CA ARG A 70 0.84 13.75 1.40
C ARG A 70 1.41 14.23 0.08
N VAL A 71 2.30 13.42 -0.51
CA VAL A 71 2.99 13.75 -1.77
C VAL A 71 2.69 12.68 -2.82
N ASN A 72 2.58 13.07 -4.08
CA ASN A 72 2.38 12.11 -5.15
C ASN A 72 3.65 11.26 -5.36
N ALA A 73 3.49 9.95 -5.55
CA ALA A 73 4.60 9.06 -5.84
C ALA A 73 5.35 9.45 -7.13
N LYS A 74 4.73 10.12 -8.10
CA LYS A 74 5.40 10.62 -9.32
C LYS A 74 6.51 11.65 -9.03
N ASP A 75 6.33 12.43 -7.98
CA ASP A 75 7.28 13.48 -7.60
C ASP A 75 8.50 12.88 -6.90
N VAL A 76 8.31 11.76 -6.21
CA VAL A 76 9.32 11.08 -5.40
C VAL A 76 10.04 9.99 -6.19
N TRP A 77 9.30 9.14 -6.91
CA TRP A 77 9.82 7.98 -7.63
C TRP A 77 10.03 8.30 -9.11
N LYS A 78 11.31 8.47 -9.50
CA LYS A 78 11.70 8.82 -10.89
C LYS A 78 11.96 7.61 -11.79
N PHE A 79 11.95 6.39 -11.25
CA PHE A 79 12.32 5.17 -11.98
C PHE A 79 11.23 4.60 -12.91
N ASN A 80 9.99 5.10 -12.87
CA ASN A 80 8.91 4.61 -13.74
C ASN A 80 8.82 5.34 -15.08
N ASN A 81 9.74 6.27 -15.35
CA ASN A 81 9.78 6.98 -16.62
C ASN A 81 10.71 6.24 -17.59
N LYS A 82 10.13 5.30 -18.35
CA LYS A 82 10.81 4.52 -19.39
C LYS A 82 11.56 5.37 -20.43
N PHE A 83 11.21 6.65 -20.54
CA PHE A 83 11.76 7.60 -21.52
C PHE A 83 12.44 8.82 -20.90
N ILE A 84 12.92 8.76 -19.64
CA ILE A 84 13.79 9.84 -19.13
C ILE A 84 15.07 9.84 -19.97
N MET A 85 15.33 10.94 -20.67
CA MET A 85 16.64 11.20 -21.28
C MET A 85 17.69 11.27 -20.17
N LYS A 86 18.83 10.61 -20.37
CA LYS A 86 19.95 10.73 -19.43
C LYS A 86 20.41 12.18 -19.41
N HIS A 87 20.25 12.85 -18.28
CA HIS A 87 20.89 14.14 -18.04
C HIS A 87 22.33 13.85 -17.59
N ASN A 88 23.32 14.44 -18.29
CA ASN A 88 24.71 14.40 -17.86
C ASN A 88 24.86 15.32 -16.65
N THR A 89 24.96 14.76 -15.45
CA THR A 89 25.18 15.54 -14.22
C THR A 89 26.65 15.96 -14.14
N SER A 90 27.02 16.99 -14.89
CA SER A 90 28.14 17.87 -14.51
C SER A 90 27.51 19.07 -13.81
N GLU A 91 27.67 19.14 -12.48
CA GLU A 91 27.47 20.30 -11.59
C GLU A 91 26.83 19.85 -10.27
N ASN A 92 27.69 19.50 -9.32
CA ASN A 92 27.51 19.81 -7.91
C ASN A 92 28.92 20.09 -7.37
N VAL A 93 29.27 21.38 -7.37
CA VAL A 93 30.32 21.99 -6.56
C VAL A 93 29.78 22.14 -5.14
#